data_AF-A0AAJ0B614-F1
#
_entry.id   AF-A0AAJ0B614-F1
#
_cell.length_a   1.000
_cell.length_b   1.000
_cell.length_c   1.000
_cell.angle_alpha   90.00
_cell.angle_beta   90.00
_cell.angle_gamma   90.00
#
_symmetry.space_group_name_H-M   'P 1'
#
loop_
_entity.id
_entity.type
_entity.pdbx_description
1 polymer ?
#
loop_
_entity_poly.entity_id
_entity_poly.type
_entity_poly.pdbx_seq_one_letter_code
_entity_poly.pdbx_strand_id
1 'polypeptide(L)'
;MAGFKGFTSSVTPIRAPAAPSNLDPPNWKPWSFHPLYLGLLCVLHILYIAGIQILTNKNAAAADLIARIQQNETVTDPESIFVFSEDNMSAYLAWQYLPVALATILAVLWEPVDLSARRLEPFHQLSRPEGGTADDALCLEYAGMFGFNVPFRALARRQYAVVLSSSIFVLVATVITAMAGGIYGIEWASLSYSADRVDDGPKWATVTVNNGVAVATQVLHGIVVAGGLALGMTLFLRRSGLYRDPRGIGGVASLVSESDYITDNNTGALAVFRQLPSFAHSKVVRYALAGIRFRLQHAQAMQPDGSVRMAYQLTTAVDPGFVVPVSPEDRRLFHDRRDATGFFLTRRAALLAEVVIWLGQAAITGALYQAAKVGGAVVGDTSGGGTSAATKQTIAKVVFTLTLTVGGVMWQSIQRELQIFEPWQQLRRPRRGLYKGLVESDLASEGLVVSFLRGLKSSVVAVWAAFSVFTVYLATIFVPPLLELAYAAGFISTSPFPNKTFGIMSGYSALGLAVAGVGIHLVIFCNMLFVMLSGRTKPFLPRRPTTLASQLLYLCHSDRLLADLRGTSTMSRREVASTLARADRTCQFGWFSWRGTWCIGVEEVAGGQWLPRPYALKKCR
;
A
#
# COMPACT_ATOMS: atom_id res chain seq x y z
N MET A 1 -53.98 -25.97 59.54
CA MET A 1 -52.79 -25.93 58.65
C MET A 1 -53.15 -25.08 57.45
N ALA A 2 -52.53 -23.91 57.34
CA ALA A 2 -52.86 -22.85 56.39
C ALA A 2 -52.38 -23.18 54.97
N GLY A 3 -53.21 -22.84 53.98
CA GLY A 3 -52.90 -22.96 52.56
C GLY A 3 -51.98 -21.83 52.08
N PHE A 4 -50.91 -22.21 51.39
CA PHE A 4 -50.08 -21.31 50.60
C PHE A 4 -50.54 -21.37 49.14
N LYS A 5 -51.26 -20.34 48.68
CA LYS A 5 -51.48 -20.09 47.25
C LYS A 5 -50.20 -19.48 46.67
N GLY A 6 -49.49 -20.25 45.86
CA GLY A 6 -48.37 -19.75 45.04
C GLY A 6 -48.89 -18.84 43.94
N PHE A 7 -48.49 -17.58 43.99
CA PHE A 7 -48.74 -16.58 42.95
C PHE A 7 -47.82 -16.89 41.76
N THR A 8 -48.34 -17.46 40.68
CA THR A 8 -47.61 -17.56 39.42
C THR A 8 -47.64 -16.18 38.76
N SER A 9 -46.60 -15.37 38.97
CA SER A 9 -46.40 -14.16 38.19
C SER A 9 -46.11 -14.56 36.74
N SER A 10 -47.11 -14.48 35.86
CA SER A 10 -46.90 -14.49 34.42
C SER A 10 -46.14 -13.22 34.05
N VAL A 11 -44.80 -13.29 34.04
CA VAL A 11 -43.98 -12.24 33.43
C VAL A 11 -44.18 -12.35 31.93
N THR A 12 -45.15 -11.61 31.40
CA THR A 12 -45.18 -11.30 29.97
C THR A 12 -43.86 -10.63 29.63
N PRO A 13 -43.08 -11.12 28.65
CA PRO A 13 -41.89 -10.40 28.22
C PRO A 13 -42.35 -9.03 27.73
N ILE A 14 -41.90 -7.97 28.42
CA ILE A 14 -42.09 -6.60 27.96
C ILE A 14 -41.37 -6.53 26.61
N ARG A 15 -42.14 -6.56 25.53
CA ARG A 15 -41.62 -6.34 24.19
C ARG A 15 -41.18 -4.88 24.14
N ALA A 16 -39.89 -4.65 24.35
CA ALA A 16 -39.30 -3.34 24.13
C ALA A 16 -39.64 -2.87 22.70
N PRO A 17 -39.95 -1.59 22.50
CA PRO A 17 -40.23 -1.08 21.16
C PRO A 17 -39.04 -1.38 20.25
N ALA A 18 -39.32 -1.85 19.03
CA ALA A 18 -38.28 -2.14 18.03
C ALA A 18 -37.33 -0.94 17.88
N ALA A 19 -36.03 -1.22 17.69
CA ALA A 19 -35.03 -0.19 17.43
C ALA A 19 -35.54 0.77 16.34
N PRO A 20 -35.44 2.10 16.52
CA PRO A 20 -35.90 3.05 15.53
C PRO A 20 -35.17 2.79 14.21
N SER A 21 -35.95 2.44 13.19
CA SER A 21 -35.49 2.16 11.81
C SER A 21 -34.85 3.37 11.11
N ASN A 22 -34.82 4.54 11.78
CA ASN A 22 -34.49 5.86 11.24
C ASN A 22 -33.15 6.43 11.73
N LEU A 23 -32.25 5.64 12.33
CA LEU A 23 -30.90 6.12 12.59
C LEU A 23 -30.08 6.05 11.30
N ASP A 24 -29.82 7.23 10.75
CA ASP A 24 -28.96 7.43 9.59
C ASP A 24 -27.61 6.72 9.80
N PRO A 25 -27.14 5.91 8.83
CA PRO A 25 -25.88 5.18 9.00
C PRO A 25 -24.73 6.18 9.14
N PRO A 26 -23.80 5.93 10.09
CA PRO A 26 -22.73 6.87 10.40
C PRO A 26 -21.78 7.03 9.21
N ASN A 27 -21.16 8.22 9.09
CA ASN A 27 -20.43 8.60 7.88
C ASN A 27 -19.06 9.24 8.17
N TRP A 28 -18.29 8.66 9.09
CA TRP A 28 -16.91 9.07 9.30
C TRP A 28 -16.08 8.79 8.04
N LYS A 29 -15.33 9.78 7.54
CA LYS A 29 -14.42 9.62 6.41
C LYS A 29 -12.99 10.00 6.83
N PRO A 30 -11.96 9.30 6.31
CA PRO A 30 -10.57 9.67 6.55
C PRO A 30 -10.24 11.00 5.85
N TRP A 31 -9.19 11.67 6.33
CA TRP A 31 -8.70 12.93 5.76
C TRP A 31 -8.34 12.81 4.26
N SER A 32 -7.90 11.63 3.82
CA SER A 32 -7.58 11.35 2.42
C SER A 32 -8.79 11.36 1.48
N PHE A 33 -10.01 11.28 2.02
CA PHE A 33 -11.26 11.41 1.23
C PHE A 33 -11.82 12.83 1.26
N HIS A 34 -11.13 13.77 1.91
CA HIS A 34 -11.58 15.14 1.95
C HIS A 34 -11.60 15.75 0.54
N PRO A 35 -12.71 16.39 0.09
CA PRO A 35 -12.81 16.92 -1.27
C PRO A 35 -11.69 17.88 -1.64
N LEU A 36 -11.26 18.73 -0.70
CA LEU A 36 -10.13 19.65 -0.92
C LEU A 36 -8.80 18.92 -1.16
N TYR A 37 -8.59 17.77 -0.50
CA TYR A 37 -7.37 16.99 -0.71
C TYR A 37 -7.37 16.33 -2.08
N LEU A 38 -8.48 15.70 -2.48
CA LEU A 38 -8.62 15.11 -3.81
C LEU A 38 -8.57 16.18 -4.92
N GLY A 39 -9.18 17.34 -4.67
CA GLY A 39 -9.11 18.50 -5.55
C GLY A 39 -7.67 19.01 -5.71
N LEU A 40 -6.92 19.12 -4.61
CA LEU A 40 -5.49 19.46 -4.64
C LEU A 40 -4.70 18.46 -5.49
N LEU A 41 -4.91 17.15 -5.33
CA LEU A 41 -4.23 16.14 -6.17
C LEU A 41 -4.54 16.33 -7.66
N CYS A 42 -5.80 16.61 -8.00
CA CYS A 42 -6.19 16.89 -9.39
C CYS A 42 -5.53 18.17 -9.92
N VAL A 43 -5.50 19.25 -9.12
CA VAL A 43 -4.84 20.51 -9.48
C VAL A 43 -3.35 20.29 -9.70
N LEU A 44 -2.67 19.52 -8.85
CA LEU A 44 -1.24 19.23 -9.03
C LEU A 44 -0.97 18.49 -10.35
N HIS A 45 -1.86 17.59 -10.78
CA HIS A 45 -1.76 16.96 -12.10
C HIS A 45 -1.99 17.94 -13.25
N ILE A 46 -2.96 18.86 -13.13
CA ILE A 46 -3.19 19.91 -14.13
C ILE A 46 -1.97 20.84 -14.23
N LEU A 47 -1.36 21.21 -13.10
CA LEU A 47 -0.14 22.00 -13.07
C LEU A 47 1.03 21.25 -13.73
N TYR A 48 1.15 19.93 -13.53
CA TYR A 48 2.15 19.12 -14.23
C TYR A 48 1.92 19.13 -15.75
N ILE A 49 0.67 18.97 -16.21
CA ILE A 49 0.31 19.05 -17.64
C ILE A 49 0.69 20.42 -18.21
N ALA A 50 0.32 21.50 -17.51
CA ALA A 50 0.63 22.88 -17.90
C ALA A 50 2.14 23.11 -17.95
N GLY A 51 2.89 22.57 -16.97
CA GLY A 51 4.35 22.60 -16.94
C GLY A 51 4.96 21.93 -18.16
N ILE A 52 4.55 20.71 -18.49
CA ILE A 52 4.98 20.03 -19.74
C ILE A 52 4.65 20.90 -20.95
N GLN A 53 3.42 21.41 -21.07
CA GLN A 53 3.00 22.16 -22.25
C GLN A 53 3.82 23.44 -22.45
N ILE A 54 4.07 24.19 -21.36
CA ILE A 54 4.89 25.40 -21.40
C ILE A 54 6.31 25.06 -21.83
N LEU A 55 6.90 23.99 -21.27
CA LEU A 55 8.26 23.59 -21.60
C LEU A 55 8.37 23.08 -23.04
N THR A 56 7.42 22.29 -23.54
CA THR A 56 7.38 21.87 -24.95
C THR A 56 7.26 23.05 -25.89
N ASN A 57 6.39 24.02 -25.60
CA ASN A 57 6.23 25.23 -26.43
C ASN A 57 7.51 26.07 -26.45
N LYS A 58 8.16 26.25 -25.30
CA LYS A 58 9.44 26.97 -25.21
C LYS A 58 10.57 26.22 -25.93
N ASN A 59 10.57 24.90 -25.88
CA ASN A 59 11.56 24.08 -26.59
C ASN A 59 11.39 24.21 -28.11
N ALA A 60 10.15 24.18 -28.60
CA ALA A 60 9.84 24.41 -30.01
C ALA A 60 10.29 25.81 -30.49
N ALA A 61 10.13 26.84 -29.65
CA ALA A 61 10.62 28.19 -29.96
C ALA A 61 12.17 28.28 -29.98
N ALA A 62 12.87 27.42 -29.24
CA ALA A 62 14.33 27.34 -29.21
C ALA A 62 14.91 26.29 -30.18
N ALA A 63 14.08 25.66 -31.02
CA ALA A 63 14.49 24.53 -31.85
C ALA A 63 15.63 24.88 -32.82
N ASP A 64 15.58 26.05 -33.46
CA ASP A 64 16.62 26.50 -34.38
C ASP A 64 17.97 26.69 -33.67
N LEU A 65 17.96 27.29 -32.48
CA LEU A 65 19.17 27.46 -31.66
C LEU A 65 19.76 26.10 -31.26
N ILE A 66 18.91 25.19 -30.79
CA ILE A 66 19.32 23.83 -30.40
C ILE A 66 19.91 23.10 -31.61
N ALA A 67 19.27 23.19 -32.78
CA ALA A 67 19.74 22.54 -34.00
C ALA A 67 21.11 23.08 -34.46
N ARG A 68 21.33 24.40 -34.40
CA ARG A 68 22.62 25.03 -34.73
C ARG A 68 23.75 24.54 -33.81
N ILE A 69 23.48 24.46 -32.50
CA ILE A 69 24.44 23.96 -31.51
C ILE A 69 24.74 22.47 -31.76
N GLN A 70 23.71 21.66 -32.04
CA GLN A 70 23.85 20.25 -32.41
C GLN A 70 24.62 20.03 -33.72
N GLN A 71 24.55 20.99 -34.65
CA GLN A 71 25.31 20.99 -35.91
C GLN A 71 26.73 21.57 -35.76
N ASN A 72 27.17 21.88 -34.53
CA ASN A 72 28.45 22.52 -34.22
C ASN A 72 28.64 23.91 -34.86
N GLU A 73 27.58 24.67 -35.11
CA GLU A 73 27.69 26.08 -35.49
C GLU A 73 28.17 26.93 -34.30
N THR A 74 29.00 27.96 -34.56
CA THR A 74 29.48 28.88 -33.52
C THR A 74 28.35 29.75 -32.98
N VAL A 75 27.99 29.56 -31.70
CA VAL A 75 27.05 30.41 -30.97
C VAL A 75 27.77 31.02 -29.76
N THR A 76 27.89 32.34 -29.74
CA THR A 76 28.69 33.07 -28.74
C THR A 76 27.95 33.34 -27.42
N ASP A 77 26.61 33.29 -27.42
CA ASP A 77 25.80 33.44 -26.20
C ASP A 77 24.39 32.80 -26.40
N PRO A 78 24.22 31.51 -26.11
CA PRO A 78 22.94 30.84 -26.29
C PRO A 78 21.96 31.18 -25.15
N GLU A 79 21.09 32.18 -25.35
CA GLU A 79 20.04 32.52 -24.39
C GLU A 79 18.85 31.53 -24.47
N SER A 80 18.96 30.39 -23.78
CA SER A 80 17.85 29.43 -23.66
C SER A 80 17.97 28.57 -22.41
N ILE A 81 16.84 28.30 -21.74
CA ILE A 81 16.80 27.37 -20.59
C ILE A 81 17.14 25.92 -20.96
N PHE A 82 17.10 25.60 -22.26
CA PHE A 82 17.43 24.29 -22.81
C PHE A 82 18.90 24.17 -23.22
N VAL A 83 19.69 25.21 -23.02
CA VAL A 83 21.13 25.22 -23.28
C VAL A 83 21.85 25.62 -22.00
N PHE A 84 22.80 24.80 -21.55
CA PHE A 84 23.58 25.09 -20.34
C PHE A 84 25.03 24.64 -20.52
N SER A 85 25.95 25.27 -19.78
CA SER A 85 27.37 24.91 -19.85
C SER A 85 27.61 23.49 -19.35
N GLU A 86 28.57 22.78 -19.94
CA GLU A 86 28.79 21.35 -19.66
C GLU A 86 29.13 21.03 -18.19
N ASP A 87 29.61 22.01 -17.44
CA ASP A 87 30.00 21.95 -16.04
C ASP A 87 28.86 22.32 -15.06
N ASN A 88 27.71 22.79 -15.56
CA ASN A 88 26.60 23.24 -14.74
C ASN A 88 25.79 22.06 -14.16
N MET A 89 26.26 21.56 -13.02
CA MET A 89 25.62 20.47 -12.27
C MET A 89 24.16 20.77 -11.92
N SER A 90 23.83 22.01 -11.58
CA SER A 90 22.48 22.37 -11.14
C SER A 90 21.44 22.24 -12.26
N ALA A 91 21.79 22.65 -13.47
CA ALA A 91 20.95 22.51 -14.65
C ALA A 91 20.76 21.04 -15.02
N TYR A 92 21.84 20.25 -14.99
CA TYR A 92 21.77 18.80 -15.20
C TYR A 92 20.83 18.13 -14.19
N LEU A 93 21.01 18.40 -12.89
CA LEU A 93 20.17 17.83 -11.84
C LEU A 93 18.70 18.24 -11.99
N ALA A 94 18.43 19.50 -12.35
CA ALA A 94 17.08 20.00 -12.54
C ALA A 94 16.38 19.28 -13.71
N TRP A 95 17.00 19.21 -14.88
CA TRP A 95 16.38 18.61 -16.06
C TRP A 95 16.18 17.10 -15.93
N GLN A 96 17.12 16.43 -15.29
CA GLN A 96 17.15 14.97 -15.28
C GLN A 96 16.37 14.34 -14.12
N TYR A 97 16.31 14.98 -12.95
CA TYR A 97 15.71 14.40 -11.74
C TYR A 97 14.37 15.05 -11.37
N LEU A 98 14.17 16.35 -11.63
CA LEU A 98 12.95 17.05 -11.19
C LEU A 98 11.66 16.46 -11.76
N PRO A 99 11.56 16.10 -13.06
CA PRO A 99 10.32 15.53 -13.61
C PRO A 99 9.90 14.23 -12.93
N VAL A 100 10.86 13.31 -12.74
CA VAL A 100 10.66 12.02 -12.08
C VAL A 100 10.39 12.21 -10.58
N ALA A 101 11.09 13.13 -9.93
CA ALA A 101 10.88 13.46 -8.53
C ALA A 101 9.45 13.98 -8.28
N LEU A 102 8.97 14.92 -9.11
CA LEU A 102 7.61 15.42 -9.03
C LEU A 102 6.57 14.32 -9.25
N ALA A 103 6.77 13.45 -10.24
CA ALA A 103 5.88 12.30 -10.49
C ALA A 103 5.87 11.31 -9.31
N THR A 104 7.04 11.04 -8.73
CA THR A 104 7.19 10.16 -7.56
C THR A 104 6.52 10.76 -6.31
N ILE A 105 6.66 12.07 -6.10
CA ILE A 105 5.96 12.78 -5.01
C ILE A 105 4.45 12.66 -5.18
N LEU A 106 3.92 12.82 -6.40
CA LEU A 106 2.50 12.59 -6.68
C LEU A 106 2.06 11.17 -6.34
N ALA A 107 2.89 10.16 -6.62
CA ALA A 107 2.61 8.77 -6.24
C ALA A 107 2.49 8.60 -4.71
N VAL A 108 3.41 9.19 -3.95
CA VAL A 108 3.37 9.19 -2.47
C VAL A 108 2.11 9.89 -1.95
N LEU A 109 1.67 10.96 -2.60
CA LEU A 109 0.44 11.68 -2.24
C LEU A 109 -0.83 10.89 -2.56
N TRP A 110 -0.85 10.06 -3.60
CA TRP A 110 -2.02 9.20 -3.89
C TRP A 110 -2.12 7.97 -2.98
N GLU A 111 -1.01 7.52 -2.40
CA GLU A 111 -0.96 6.30 -1.58
C GLU A 111 -2.00 6.26 -0.42
N PRO A 112 -2.18 7.32 0.41
CA PRO A 112 -3.16 7.30 1.50
C PRO A 112 -4.61 7.19 1.02
N VAL A 113 -4.92 7.68 -0.18
CA VAL A 113 -6.26 7.58 -0.79
C VAL A 113 -6.56 6.12 -1.12
N ASP A 114 -5.64 5.46 -1.84
CA ASP A 114 -5.78 4.06 -2.22
C ASP A 114 -5.81 3.12 -1.01
N LEU A 115 -4.91 3.32 -0.04
CA LEU A 115 -4.89 2.59 1.22
C LEU A 115 -6.23 2.67 1.96
N SER A 116 -6.78 3.88 2.04
CA SER A 116 -8.04 4.12 2.74
C SER A 116 -9.23 3.51 1.99
N ALA A 117 -9.24 3.58 0.66
CA ALA A 117 -10.28 2.96 -0.16
C ALA A 117 -10.30 1.43 0.01
N ARG A 118 -9.13 0.77 -0.12
CA ARG A 118 -9.01 -0.69 0.09
C ARG A 118 -9.41 -1.12 1.50
N ARG A 119 -9.02 -0.35 2.53
CA ARG A 119 -9.29 -0.67 3.95
C ARG A 119 -10.76 -0.52 4.32
N LEU A 120 -11.42 0.52 3.80
CA LEU A 120 -12.79 0.87 4.20
C LEU A 120 -13.87 0.16 3.39
N GLU A 121 -13.50 -0.47 2.26
CA GLU A 121 -14.44 -1.19 1.41
C GLU A 121 -15.26 -2.27 2.15
N PRO A 122 -14.66 -3.15 2.99
CA PRO A 122 -15.45 -4.12 3.77
C PRO A 122 -16.52 -3.47 4.65
N PHE A 123 -16.19 -2.35 5.30
CA PHE A 123 -17.11 -1.66 6.20
C PHE A 123 -18.23 -0.96 5.43
N HIS A 124 -17.90 -0.38 4.27
CA HIS A 124 -18.92 0.14 3.36
C HIS A 124 -19.93 -0.95 3.00
N GLN A 125 -19.47 -2.13 2.57
CA GLN A 125 -20.36 -3.26 2.24
C GLN A 125 -21.22 -3.70 3.43
N LEU A 126 -20.65 -3.79 4.63
CA LEU A 126 -21.39 -4.16 5.85
C LEU A 126 -22.45 -3.12 6.26
N SER A 127 -22.26 -1.86 5.90
CA SER A 127 -23.18 -0.77 6.28
C SER A 127 -24.35 -0.57 5.31
N ARG A 128 -24.32 -1.26 4.17
CA ARG A 128 -25.43 -1.20 3.20
C ARG A 128 -26.71 -1.77 3.85
N PRO A 129 -27.90 -1.29 3.43
CA PRO A 129 -29.17 -1.79 3.97
C PRO A 129 -29.31 -3.31 3.88
N GLU A 130 -28.82 -3.91 2.80
CA GLU A 130 -28.86 -5.36 2.58
C GLU A 130 -27.76 -6.14 3.32
N GLY A 131 -26.84 -5.46 4.00
CA GLY A 131 -25.62 -6.05 4.55
C GLY A 131 -24.61 -6.49 3.49
N GLY A 132 -23.44 -6.94 3.96
CA GLY A 132 -22.38 -7.52 3.15
C GLY A 132 -22.35 -9.04 3.29
N THR A 133 -22.04 -9.74 2.19
CA THR A 133 -21.76 -11.19 2.24
C THR A 133 -20.41 -11.44 2.91
N ALA A 134 -20.19 -12.67 3.39
CA ALA A 134 -18.86 -13.06 3.88
C ALA A 134 -17.77 -12.82 2.83
N ASP A 135 -18.03 -13.10 1.56
CA ASP A 135 -17.03 -12.96 0.50
C ASP A 135 -16.73 -11.51 0.13
N ASP A 136 -17.74 -10.64 0.07
CA ASP A 136 -17.58 -9.25 -0.38
C ASP A 136 -17.21 -8.29 0.75
N ALA A 137 -17.35 -8.72 2.01
CA ALA A 137 -16.97 -7.93 3.18
C ALA A 137 -15.96 -8.65 4.07
N LEU A 138 -16.36 -9.70 4.78
CA LEU A 138 -15.56 -10.23 5.89
C LEU A 138 -14.27 -10.93 5.44
N CYS A 139 -14.33 -11.69 4.36
CA CYS A 139 -13.23 -12.43 3.75
C CYS A 139 -12.55 -11.65 2.62
N LEU A 140 -12.89 -10.36 2.45
CA LEU A 140 -12.31 -9.51 1.42
C LEU A 140 -10.84 -9.23 1.71
N GLU A 141 -9.97 -9.49 0.73
CA GLU A 141 -8.52 -9.35 0.86
C GLU A 141 -7.97 -8.40 -0.20
N TYR A 142 -7.92 -7.10 0.12
CA TYR A 142 -7.22 -6.09 -0.70
C TYR A 142 -5.93 -5.59 -0.08
N ALA A 143 -5.83 -5.59 1.26
CA ALA A 143 -4.68 -5.05 1.96
C ALA A 143 -3.42 -5.92 1.76
N GLY A 144 -3.55 -7.25 1.74
CA GLY A 144 -2.43 -8.18 1.51
C GLY A 144 -2.23 -8.57 0.04
N MET A 145 -3.00 -8.00 -0.89
CA MET A 145 -2.93 -8.37 -2.31
C MET A 145 -1.86 -7.54 -3.04
N PHE A 146 -1.20 -8.17 -4.02
CA PHE A 146 -0.30 -7.47 -4.93
C PHE A 146 -0.99 -6.27 -5.58
N GLY A 147 -0.35 -5.10 -5.54
CA GLY A 147 -0.95 -3.82 -5.97
C GLY A 147 -1.65 -3.86 -7.32
N PHE A 148 -1.02 -4.48 -8.32
CA PHE A 148 -1.56 -4.57 -9.68
C PHE A 148 -2.81 -5.47 -9.80
N ASN A 149 -3.00 -6.43 -8.88
CA ASN A 149 -4.13 -7.36 -8.94
C ASN A 149 -5.42 -6.76 -8.33
N VAL A 150 -5.29 -5.72 -7.51
CA VAL A 150 -6.42 -5.13 -6.78
C VAL A 150 -7.48 -4.54 -7.71
N PRO A 151 -7.14 -3.72 -8.74
CA PRO A 151 -8.14 -3.19 -9.68
C PRO A 151 -8.98 -4.29 -10.35
N PHE A 152 -8.34 -5.37 -10.81
CA PHE A 152 -9.02 -6.46 -11.49
C PHE A 152 -9.98 -7.22 -10.56
N ARG A 153 -9.54 -7.53 -9.33
CA ARG A 153 -10.40 -8.20 -8.34
C ARG A 153 -11.53 -7.30 -7.86
N ALA A 154 -11.30 -6.00 -7.73
CA ALA A 154 -12.34 -5.02 -7.38
C ALA A 154 -13.36 -4.85 -8.50
N LEU A 155 -12.92 -4.88 -9.77
CA LEU A 155 -13.80 -4.80 -10.92
C LEU A 155 -14.70 -6.03 -11.02
N ALA A 156 -14.15 -7.23 -10.84
CA ALA A 156 -14.91 -8.48 -10.80
C ALA A 156 -15.99 -8.48 -9.70
N ARG A 157 -15.80 -7.69 -8.63
CA ARG A 157 -16.74 -7.52 -7.51
C ARG A 157 -17.60 -6.26 -7.59
N ARG A 158 -17.47 -5.48 -8.67
CA ARG A 158 -18.18 -4.20 -8.89
C ARG A 158 -17.96 -3.17 -7.77
N GLN A 159 -16.77 -3.17 -7.17
CA GLN A 159 -16.39 -2.25 -6.08
C GLN A 159 -15.64 -1.04 -6.65
N TYR A 160 -16.39 -0.15 -7.32
CA TYR A 160 -15.84 0.91 -8.18
C TYR A 160 -14.91 1.91 -7.48
N ALA A 161 -15.14 2.21 -6.20
CA ALA A 161 -14.26 3.12 -5.46
C ALA A 161 -12.83 2.56 -5.33
N VAL A 162 -12.70 1.25 -5.09
CA VAL A 162 -11.39 0.56 -5.05
C VAL A 162 -10.80 0.42 -6.45
N VAL A 163 -11.63 0.15 -7.47
CA VAL A 163 -11.18 0.13 -8.87
C VAL A 163 -10.51 1.46 -9.24
N LEU A 164 -11.20 2.58 -9.01
CA LEU A 164 -10.69 3.91 -9.34
C LEU A 164 -9.43 4.24 -8.52
N SER A 165 -9.47 4.09 -7.20
CA SER A 165 -8.32 4.43 -6.35
C SER A 165 -7.07 3.61 -6.66
N SER A 166 -7.23 2.30 -6.85
CA SER A 166 -6.09 1.41 -7.11
C SER A 166 -5.56 1.56 -8.53
N SER A 167 -6.42 1.82 -9.51
CA SER A 167 -5.98 2.09 -10.89
C SER A 167 -5.21 3.39 -10.98
N ILE A 168 -5.70 4.46 -10.34
CA ILE A 168 -5.00 5.75 -10.27
C ILE A 168 -3.64 5.57 -9.59
N PHE A 169 -3.60 4.93 -8.42
CA PHE A 169 -2.35 4.71 -7.71
C PHE A 169 -1.33 3.93 -8.55
N VAL A 170 -1.74 2.84 -9.20
CA VAL A 170 -0.86 2.07 -10.10
C VAL A 170 -0.37 2.94 -11.26
N LEU A 171 -1.26 3.72 -11.89
CA LEU A 171 -0.88 4.56 -13.03
C LEU A 171 0.14 5.63 -12.65
N VAL A 172 -0.08 6.31 -11.52
CA VAL A 172 0.81 7.38 -11.03
C VAL A 172 2.14 6.80 -10.56
N ALA A 173 2.10 5.75 -9.72
CA ALA A 173 3.30 5.17 -9.11
C ALA A 173 4.20 4.42 -10.09
N THR A 174 3.68 4.00 -11.25
CA THR A 174 4.43 3.19 -12.22
C THR A 174 4.54 3.87 -13.59
N VAL A 175 3.45 3.96 -14.34
CA VAL A 175 3.45 4.41 -15.73
C VAL A 175 3.86 5.88 -15.85
N ILE A 176 3.19 6.78 -15.13
CA ILE A 176 3.49 8.23 -15.18
C ILE A 176 4.91 8.50 -14.70
N THR A 177 5.32 7.88 -13.59
CA THR A 177 6.68 8.05 -13.06
C THR A 177 7.73 7.55 -14.06
N ALA A 178 7.48 6.43 -14.75
CA ALA A 178 8.37 5.92 -15.79
C ALA A 178 8.44 6.84 -17.01
N MET A 179 7.29 7.33 -17.48
CA MET A 179 7.23 8.20 -18.65
C MET A 179 7.82 9.59 -18.38
N ALA A 180 7.70 10.12 -17.15
CA ALA A 180 8.30 11.39 -16.75
C ALA A 180 9.82 11.43 -16.99
N GLY A 181 10.51 10.30 -16.80
CA GLY A 181 11.96 10.18 -17.05
C GLY A 181 12.32 10.18 -18.54
N GLY A 182 11.37 9.92 -19.42
CA GLY A 182 11.57 9.89 -20.88
C GLY A 182 11.21 11.18 -21.61
N ILE A 183 10.69 12.20 -20.90
CA ILE A 183 10.25 13.46 -21.53
C ILE A 183 11.46 14.26 -22.03
N TYR A 184 12.51 14.36 -21.20
CA TYR A 184 13.69 15.18 -21.48
C TYR A 184 14.93 14.31 -21.69
N GLY A 185 15.66 14.60 -22.77
CA GLY A 185 16.98 14.06 -23.07
C GLY A 185 18.03 15.15 -22.97
N ILE A 186 19.25 14.78 -22.58
CA ILE A 186 20.41 15.69 -22.61
C ILE A 186 21.33 15.20 -23.72
N GLU A 187 21.59 16.07 -24.68
CA GLU A 187 22.54 15.85 -25.76
C GLU A 187 23.73 16.79 -25.59
N TRP A 188 24.92 16.20 -25.56
CA TRP A 188 26.19 16.92 -25.43
C TRP A 188 26.60 17.38 -26.83
N ALA A 189 26.19 18.59 -27.18
CA ALA A 189 26.22 19.15 -28.52
C ALA A 189 27.29 20.25 -28.62
N SER A 190 28.56 19.85 -28.73
CA SER A 190 29.66 20.68 -29.25
C SER A 190 30.93 19.82 -29.43
N LEU A 191 30.88 18.86 -30.35
CA LEU A 191 32.03 18.00 -30.69
C LEU A 191 32.19 17.91 -32.20
N SER A 192 32.56 19.03 -32.82
CA SER A 192 33.48 19.10 -33.96
C SER A 192 33.75 20.57 -34.25
N TYR A 193 34.64 21.18 -33.46
CA TYR A 193 35.48 22.22 -34.04
C TYR A 193 36.34 21.50 -35.10
N SER A 194 36.46 22.08 -36.30
CA SER A 194 37.44 21.65 -37.31
C SER A 194 38.76 21.28 -36.63
N ALA A 195 39.38 20.18 -37.06
CA ALA A 195 40.48 19.42 -36.43
C ALA A 195 41.69 20.20 -35.84
N ASP A 196 41.72 21.54 -35.92
CA ASP A 196 42.88 22.38 -35.64
C ASP A 196 42.74 23.32 -34.42
N ARG A 197 41.63 23.32 -33.64
CA ARG A 197 41.49 24.15 -32.40
C ARG A 197 40.67 23.48 -31.28
N VAL A 198 41.23 22.45 -30.66
CA VAL A 198 40.50 21.47 -29.82
C VAL A 198 40.26 21.90 -28.35
N ASP A 199 40.96 22.89 -27.80
CA ASP A 199 41.03 23.04 -26.33
C ASP A 199 40.42 24.33 -25.70
N ASP A 200 40.03 25.37 -26.46
CA ASP A 200 39.73 26.70 -25.89
C ASP A 200 38.28 27.25 -26.12
N GLY A 201 37.36 26.48 -26.71
CA GLY A 201 35.99 26.94 -27.01
C GLY A 201 34.93 26.62 -25.92
N PRO A 202 33.85 27.42 -25.78
CA PRO A 202 32.78 27.13 -24.82
C PRO A 202 31.99 25.89 -25.24
N LYS A 203 31.80 24.96 -24.29
CA LYS A 203 31.11 23.68 -24.48
C LYS A 203 29.73 23.69 -23.84
N TRP A 204 28.73 23.23 -24.59
CA TRP A 204 27.33 23.33 -24.21
C TRP A 204 26.63 21.98 -24.23
N ALA A 205 25.71 21.80 -23.30
CA ALA A 205 24.73 20.73 -23.28
C ALA A 205 23.37 21.28 -23.72
N THR A 206 22.66 20.51 -24.55
CA THR A 206 21.33 20.85 -25.06
C THR A 206 20.29 19.88 -24.52
N VAL A 207 19.09 20.38 -24.24
CA VAL A 207 17.96 19.58 -23.76
C VAL A 207 16.98 19.36 -24.90
N THR A 208 16.78 18.09 -25.25
CA THR A 208 15.80 17.67 -26.24
C THR A 208 14.51 17.19 -25.57
N VAL A 209 13.37 17.48 -26.20
CA VAL A 209 12.04 17.05 -25.71
C VAL A 209 11.50 15.95 -26.62
N ASN A 210 11.15 14.80 -26.03
CA ASN A 210 10.43 13.76 -26.74
C ASN A 210 8.93 14.09 -26.74
N ASN A 211 8.44 14.68 -27.84
CA ASN A 211 7.05 15.10 -27.98
C ASN A 211 6.05 13.95 -27.82
N GLY A 212 6.37 12.74 -28.29
CA GLY A 212 5.51 11.57 -28.15
C GLY A 212 5.33 11.17 -26.68
N VAL A 213 6.43 11.11 -25.93
CA VAL A 213 6.42 10.79 -24.49
C VAL A 213 5.78 11.92 -23.69
N ALA A 214 6.02 13.18 -24.05
CA ALA A 214 5.40 14.35 -23.41
C ALA A 214 3.87 14.32 -23.53
N VAL A 215 3.34 14.16 -24.75
CA VAL A 215 1.90 14.06 -25.01
C VAL A 215 1.29 12.86 -24.30
N ALA A 216 1.92 11.69 -24.39
CA ALA A 216 1.42 10.50 -23.70
C ALA A 216 1.40 10.69 -22.17
N THR A 217 2.40 11.35 -21.58
CA THR A 217 2.42 11.68 -20.14
C THR A 217 1.31 12.65 -19.76
N GLN A 218 1.05 13.68 -20.58
CA GLN A 218 -0.07 14.61 -20.38
C GLN A 218 -1.42 13.89 -20.44
N VAL A 219 -1.62 13.00 -21.40
CA VAL A 219 -2.85 12.18 -21.53
C VAL A 219 -3.05 11.31 -20.29
N LEU A 220 -1.99 10.66 -19.80
CA LEU A 220 -2.05 9.85 -18.58
C LEU A 220 -2.43 10.69 -17.36
N HIS A 221 -1.87 11.89 -17.21
CA HIS A 221 -2.29 12.82 -16.17
C HIS A 221 -3.75 13.25 -16.32
N GLY A 222 -4.23 13.49 -17.56
CA GLY A 222 -5.64 13.78 -17.84
C GLY A 222 -6.58 12.63 -17.42
N ILE A 223 -6.19 11.39 -17.68
CA ILE A 223 -6.90 10.19 -17.20
C ILE A 223 -6.94 10.15 -15.68
N VAL A 224 -5.85 10.48 -15.00
CA VAL A 224 -5.82 10.56 -13.52
C VAL A 224 -6.73 11.66 -13.00
N VAL A 225 -6.78 12.83 -13.63
CA VAL A 225 -7.68 13.91 -13.24
C VAL A 225 -9.15 13.47 -13.39
N ALA A 226 -9.51 12.91 -14.55
CA ALA A 226 -10.87 12.41 -14.77
C ALA A 226 -11.24 11.30 -13.77
N GLY A 227 -10.35 10.33 -13.56
CA GLY A 227 -10.52 9.26 -12.57
C GLY A 227 -10.58 9.78 -11.14
N GLY A 228 -9.80 10.81 -10.80
CA GLY A 228 -9.74 11.46 -9.49
C GLY A 228 -11.02 12.22 -9.16
N LEU A 229 -11.60 12.92 -10.14
CA LEU A 229 -12.91 13.56 -10.03
C LEU A 229 -14.02 12.52 -9.88
N ALA A 230 -14.02 11.46 -10.68
CA ALA A 230 -14.96 10.34 -10.56
C ALA A 230 -14.84 9.66 -9.19
N LEU A 231 -13.60 9.42 -8.72
CA LEU A 231 -13.34 8.89 -7.39
C LEU A 231 -13.87 9.85 -6.32
N GLY A 232 -13.58 11.14 -6.40
CA GLY A 232 -14.11 12.16 -5.49
C GLY A 232 -15.63 12.13 -5.40
N MET A 233 -16.31 12.03 -6.54
CA MET A 233 -17.77 11.93 -6.61
C MET A 233 -18.28 10.63 -5.97
N THR A 234 -17.70 9.47 -6.31
CA THR A 234 -18.08 8.18 -5.71
C THR A 234 -17.84 8.15 -4.19
N LEU A 235 -16.73 8.72 -3.74
CA LEU A 235 -16.38 8.85 -2.33
C LEU A 235 -17.30 9.82 -1.62
N PHE A 236 -17.76 10.90 -2.26
CA PHE A 236 -18.70 11.86 -1.69
C PHE A 236 -20.08 11.23 -1.48
N LEU A 237 -20.59 10.54 -2.50
CA LEU A 237 -21.92 9.91 -2.50
C LEU A 237 -22.00 8.69 -1.58
N ARG A 238 -20.90 7.95 -1.39
CA ARG A 238 -20.90 6.77 -0.50
C ARG A 238 -20.81 7.16 0.98
N ARG A 239 -21.52 6.40 1.82
CA ARG A 239 -21.34 6.41 3.28
C ARG A 239 -20.36 5.31 3.70
N SER A 240 -19.55 5.59 4.72
CA SER A 240 -18.59 4.62 5.26
C SER A 240 -19.21 3.61 6.22
N GLY A 241 -20.31 3.98 6.88
CA GLY A 241 -20.92 3.16 7.91
C GLY A 241 -20.15 3.14 9.23
N LEU A 242 -19.32 4.15 9.51
CA LEU A 242 -18.44 4.13 10.67
C LEU A 242 -18.59 5.42 11.48
N TYR A 243 -18.54 5.32 12.81
CA TYR A 243 -18.46 6.48 13.71
C TYR A 243 -17.04 7.04 13.82
N ARG A 244 -16.05 6.17 13.63
CA ARG A 244 -14.63 6.51 13.72
C ARG A 244 -13.80 5.55 12.89
N ASP A 245 -12.52 5.85 12.82
CA ASP A 245 -11.55 4.98 12.19
C ASP A 245 -11.48 3.60 12.86
N PRO A 246 -11.78 2.49 12.15
CA PRO A 246 -11.76 1.13 12.71
C PRO A 246 -10.34 0.54 12.75
N ARG A 247 -9.32 1.40 12.91
CA ARG A 247 -7.91 1.03 12.90
C ARG A 247 -7.54 0.13 14.07
N GLY A 248 -6.63 -0.79 13.76
CA GLY A 248 -6.10 -1.78 14.69
C GLY A 248 -7.13 -2.80 15.17
N ILE A 249 -6.63 -3.72 15.99
CA ILE A 249 -7.39 -4.82 16.57
C ILE A 249 -8.53 -4.28 17.44
N GLY A 250 -8.30 -3.17 18.16
CA GLY A 250 -9.29 -2.54 19.01
C GLY A 250 -10.45 -1.89 18.22
N GLY A 251 -10.20 -1.41 17.01
CA GLY A 251 -11.24 -0.90 16.12
C GLY A 251 -12.24 -2.01 15.74
N VAL A 252 -11.73 -3.14 15.27
CA VAL A 252 -12.55 -4.32 14.93
C VAL A 252 -13.23 -4.90 16.17
N ALA A 253 -12.50 -5.05 17.27
CA ALA A 253 -13.05 -5.57 18.53
C ALA A 253 -14.19 -4.71 19.09
N SER A 254 -14.11 -3.38 18.98
CA SER A 254 -15.19 -2.49 19.43
C SER A 254 -16.52 -2.70 18.67
N LEU A 255 -16.47 -3.20 17.43
CA LEU A 255 -17.65 -3.46 16.61
C LEU A 255 -18.28 -4.84 16.90
N VAL A 256 -17.69 -5.64 17.78
CA VAL A 256 -18.22 -6.94 18.22
C VAL A 256 -18.26 -7.13 19.74
N SER A 257 -17.91 -6.08 20.50
CA SER A 257 -17.77 -6.14 21.96
C SER A 257 -19.07 -6.44 22.70
N GLU A 258 -20.22 -6.13 22.08
CA GLU A 258 -21.54 -6.34 22.66
C GLU A 258 -22.33 -7.41 21.91
N SER A 259 -21.67 -8.21 21.06
CA SER A 259 -22.31 -9.22 20.22
C SER A 259 -23.13 -10.25 21.01
N ASP A 260 -22.74 -10.58 22.23
CA ASP A 260 -23.43 -11.58 23.07
C ASP A 260 -24.67 -11.05 23.77
N TYR A 261 -24.81 -9.72 23.80
CA TYR A 261 -25.85 -9.02 24.52
C TYR A 261 -26.97 -8.57 23.59
N ILE A 262 -26.87 -8.82 22.29
CA ILE A 262 -27.88 -8.44 21.32
C ILE A 262 -29.17 -9.23 21.58
N THR A 263 -30.28 -8.53 21.70
CA THR A 263 -31.60 -9.08 22.06
C THR A 263 -32.68 -8.84 21.00
N ASP A 264 -32.38 -8.08 19.95
CA ASP A 264 -33.26 -7.90 18.80
C ASP A 264 -33.44 -9.22 18.01
N ASN A 265 -34.30 -9.21 16.98
CA ASN A 265 -34.41 -10.29 15.98
C ASN A 265 -33.12 -10.53 15.15
N ASN A 266 -31.98 -9.97 15.56
CA ASN A 266 -30.69 -10.13 14.92
C ASN A 266 -29.77 -10.96 15.81
N THR A 267 -28.98 -11.82 15.20
CA THR A 267 -27.97 -12.60 15.93
C THR A 267 -26.63 -11.86 15.88
N GLY A 268 -25.96 -11.71 17.03
CA GLY A 268 -24.63 -11.12 17.07
C GLY A 268 -23.60 -11.96 16.30
N ALA A 269 -22.67 -11.31 15.60
CA ALA A 269 -21.72 -12.01 14.73
C ALA A 269 -20.91 -13.10 15.47
N LEU A 270 -20.56 -12.90 16.74
CA LEU A 270 -19.75 -13.85 17.50
C LEU A 270 -20.45 -15.20 17.73
N ALA A 271 -21.78 -15.26 17.69
CA ALA A 271 -22.53 -16.51 17.79
C ALA A 271 -22.22 -17.47 16.64
N VAL A 272 -21.92 -16.93 15.45
CA VAL A 272 -21.49 -17.71 14.28
C VAL A 272 -19.99 -18.03 14.37
N PHE A 273 -19.16 -17.04 14.69
CA PHE A 273 -17.70 -17.21 14.72
C PHE A 273 -17.20 -18.19 15.79
N ARG A 274 -17.87 -18.28 16.95
CA ARG A 274 -17.48 -19.23 18.02
C ARG A 274 -17.77 -20.69 17.67
N GLN A 275 -18.58 -20.97 16.65
CA GLN A 275 -18.81 -22.33 16.15
C GLN A 275 -17.60 -22.86 15.36
N LEU A 276 -16.70 -21.97 14.94
CA LEU A 276 -15.48 -22.31 14.22
C LEU A 276 -14.27 -22.35 15.17
N PRO A 277 -13.34 -23.32 15.00
CA PRO A 277 -12.09 -23.28 15.72
C PRO A 277 -11.32 -22.00 15.40
N SER A 278 -10.85 -21.30 16.44
CA SER A 278 -10.05 -20.08 16.30
C SER A 278 -8.82 -20.23 15.38
N PHE A 279 -8.31 -21.46 15.23
CA PHE A 279 -7.17 -21.83 14.39
C PHE A 279 -7.51 -22.40 13.00
N ALA A 280 -8.80 -22.46 12.61
CA ALA A 280 -9.26 -23.04 11.33
C ALA A 280 -8.59 -22.52 10.05
N HIS A 281 -8.71 -23.24 8.93
CA HIS A 281 -8.37 -22.79 7.56
C HIS A 281 -9.02 -21.44 7.13
N SER A 282 -8.38 -20.48 6.43
CA SER A 282 -9.13 -19.35 5.83
C SER A 282 -10.17 -19.83 4.81
N LYS A 283 -9.89 -20.92 4.08
CA LYS A 283 -10.86 -21.59 3.20
C LYS A 283 -12.07 -22.13 3.97
N VAL A 284 -11.84 -22.74 5.13
CA VAL A 284 -12.91 -23.23 6.02
C VAL A 284 -13.78 -22.07 6.45
N VAL A 285 -13.18 -20.99 6.94
CA VAL A 285 -13.91 -19.79 7.37
C VAL A 285 -14.75 -19.23 6.22
N ARG A 286 -14.19 -19.17 5.01
CA ARG A 286 -14.90 -18.68 3.83
C ARG A 286 -16.10 -19.56 3.46
N TYR A 287 -15.93 -20.88 3.45
CA TYR A 287 -17.00 -21.84 3.14
C TYR A 287 -18.10 -21.83 4.22
N ALA A 288 -17.69 -21.88 5.49
CA ALA A 288 -18.57 -21.85 6.65
C ALA A 288 -19.47 -20.61 6.70
N LEU A 289 -18.94 -19.45 6.29
CA LEU A 289 -19.67 -18.20 6.28
C LEU A 289 -20.38 -17.92 4.95
N ALA A 290 -20.29 -18.83 3.97
CA ALA A 290 -20.91 -18.66 2.67
C ALA A 290 -22.45 -18.57 2.81
N GLY A 291 -23.06 -17.64 2.09
CA GLY A 291 -24.50 -17.38 2.15
C GLY A 291 -24.97 -16.55 3.35
N ILE A 292 -24.13 -16.35 4.38
CA ILE A 292 -24.47 -15.51 5.53
C ILE A 292 -24.26 -14.03 5.19
N ARG A 293 -25.26 -13.21 5.50
CA ARG A 293 -25.18 -11.75 5.41
C ARG A 293 -24.90 -11.14 6.78
N PHE A 294 -23.95 -10.23 6.79
CA PHE A 294 -23.51 -9.48 7.96
C PHE A 294 -23.83 -8.01 7.78
N ARG A 295 -24.28 -7.36 8.84
CA ARG A 295 -24.64 -5.94 8.81
C ARG A 295 -24.09 -5.20 10.01
N LEU A 296 -23.50 -4.04 9.74
CA LEU A 296 -23.08 -3.09 10.76
C LEU A 296 -24.25 -2.13 11.02
N GLN A 297 -24.87 -2.26 12.18
CA GLN A 297 -26.10 -1.51 12.50
C GLN A 297 -26.24 -1.27 14.00
N HIS A 298 -27.15 -0.36 14.36
CA HIS A 298 -27.58 -0.20 15.73
C HIS A 298 -28.49 -1.37 16.11
N ALA A 299 -28.16 -2.04 17.21
CA ALA A 299 -28.94 -3.14 17.78
C ALA A 299 -29.12 -2.91 19.29
N GLN A 300 -30.24 -3.39 19.84
CA GLN A 300 -30.49 -3.40 21.27
C GLN A 300 -29.62 -4.45 21.96
N ALA A 301 -28.76 -3.97 22.84
CA ALA A 301 -27.91 -4.80 23.68
C ALA A 301 -28.38 -4.71 25.14
N MET A 302 -28.78 -5.84 25.73
CA MET A 302 -29.12 -5.96 27.14
C MET A 302 -27.85 -6.19 27.95
N GLN A 303 -27.45 -5.19 28.72
CA GLN A 303 -26.24 -5.22 29.53
C GLN A 303 -26.41 -6.14 30.75
N PRO A 304 -25.29 -6.57 31.38
CA PRO A 304 -25.32 -7.39 32.59
C PRO A 304 -26.07 -6.76 33.78
N ASP A 305 -26.20 -5.44 33.81
CA ASP A 305 -26.95 -4.69 34.84
C ASP A 305 -28.47 -4.64 34.56
N GLY A 306 -28.93 -5.30 33.49
CA GLY A 306 -30.32 -5.31 33.05
C GLY A 306 -30.72 -4.08 32.22
N SER A 307 -29.84 -3.11 32.02
CA SER A 307 -30.13 -1.95 31.17
C SER A 307 -30.09 -2.32 29.68
N VAL A 308 -30.98 -1.75 28.89
CA VAL A 308 -30.98 -1.91 27.43
C VAL A 308 -30.35 -0.67 26.81
N ARG A 309 -29.32 -0.86 25.99
CA ARG A 309 -28.63 0.22 25.27
C ARG A 309 -28.61 -0.06 23.77
N MET A 310 -28.74 0.99 22.97
CA MET A 310 -28.44 0.92 21.54
C MET A 310 -26.92 0.86 21.33
N ALA A 311 -26.43 -0.26 20.82
CA ALA A 311 -25.04 -0.47 20.50
C ALA A 311 -24.85 -0.57 18.97
N TYR A 312 -23.81 0.06 18.44
CA TYR A 312 -23.44 -0.10 17.03
C TYR A 312 -22.53 -1.30 16.87
N GLN A 313 -23.05 -2.40 16.32
CA GLN A 313 -22.39 -3.72 16.35
C GLN A 313 -22.54 -4.45 15.01
N LEU A 314 -21.64 -5.41 14.76
CA LEU A 314 -21.74 -6.35 13.66
C LEU A 314 -22.75 -7.44 14.00
N THR A 315 -23.79 -7.53 13.20
CA THR A 315 -24.91 -8.46 13.39
C THR A 315 -25.08 -9.33 12.15
N THR A 316 -25.89 -10.38 12.28
CA THR A 316 -26.23 -11.34 11.24
C THR A 316 -27.73 -11.59 11.24
N ALA A 317 -28.25 -11.89 10.05
CA ALA A 317 -29.67 -12.22 9.86
C ALA A 317 -29.98 -13.72 10.04
N VAL A 318 -29.08 -14.48 10.68
CA VAL A 318 -29.31 -15.92 10.91
C VAL A 318 -30.13 -16.12 12.18
N ASP A 319 -30.91 -17.19 12.20
CA ASP A 319 -31.66 -17.59 13.39
C ASP A 319 -30.72 -17.92 14.55
N PRO A 320 -31.10 -17.69 15.83
CA PRO A 320 -30.27 -17.99 16.99
C PRO A 320 -29.82 -19.46 17.09
N GLY A 321 -30.55 -20.39 16.47
CA GLY A 321 -30.22 -21.82 16.40
C GLY A 321 -29.41 -22.22 15.16
N PHE A 322 -29.00 -21.28 14.32
CA PHE A 322 -28.26 -21.56 13.10
C PHE A 322 -26.92 -22.21 13.40
N VAL A 323 -26.70 -23.39 12.81
CA VAL A 323 -25.45 -24.13 12.90
C VAL A 323 -24.67 -23.97 11.61
N VAL A 324 -23.41 -23.57 11.74
CA VAL A 324 -22.50 -23.37 10.62
C VAL A 324 -22.23 -24.71 9.93
N PRO A 325 -22.44 -24.81 8.60
CA PRO A 325 -22.21 -26.04 7.86
C PRO A 325 -20.71 -26.27 7.69
N VAL A 326 -20.12 -27.11 8.54
CA VAL A 326 -18.72 -27.54 8.45
C VAL A 326 -18.66 -28.97 7.93
N SER A 327 -18.11 -29.17 6.74
CA SER A 327 -17.96 -30.51 6.17
C SER A 327 -16.87 -31.32 6.90
N PRO A 328 -16.91 -32.67 6.86
CA PRO A 328 -15.82 -33.50 7.38
C PRO A 328 -14.47 -33.22 6.70
N GLU A 329 -14.48 -32.83 5.42
CA GLU A 329 -13.27 -32.47 4.68
C GLU A 329 -12.66 -31.16 5.20
N ASP A 330 -13.49 -30.17 5.54
CA ASP A 330 -13.04 -28.91 6.13
C ASP A 330 -12.29 -29.11 7.45
N ARG A 331 -12.68 -30.12 8.23
CA ARG A 331 -12.02 -30.44 9.50
C ARG A 331 -10.55 -30.82 9.30
N ARG A 332 -10.18 -31.38 8.15
CA ARG A 332 -8.77 -31.70 7.82
C ARG A 332 -7.93 -30.43 7.68
N LEU A 333 -8.54 -29.33 7.26
CA LEU A 333 -7.89 -28.04 7.11
C LEU A 333 -7.81 -27.25 8.41
N PHE A 334 -8.39 -27.72 9.52
CA PHE A 334 -8.33 -26.97 10.78
C PHE A 334 -6.91 -26.78 11.29
N HIS A 335 -6.02 -27.74 11.06
CA HIS A 335 -4.62 -27.65 11.45
C HIS A 335 -3.69 -27.26 10.29
N ASP A 336 -4.23 -26.97 9.10
CA ASP A 336 -3.44 -26.52 7.95
C ASP A 336 -3.05 -25.05 8.14
N ARG A 337 -1.74 -24.77 8.08
CA ARG A 337 -1.17 -23.43 8.26
C ARG A 337 -0.55 -22.87 6.98
N ARG A 338 -0.80 -23.47 5.82
CA ARG A 338 -0.19 -23.01 4.57
C ARG A 338 -0.60 -21.59 4.19
N ASP A 339 -1.72 -21.09 4.71
CA ASP A 339 -2.21 -19.72 4.51
C ASP A 339 -1.78 -18.73 5.62
N ALA A 340 -0.97 -19.17 6.59
CA ALA A 340 -0.49 -18.35 7.71
C ALA A 340 0.54 -17.29 7.31
N THR A 341 1.30 -17.54 6.24
CA THR A 341 2.28 -16.60 5.68
C THR A 341 1.71 -15.83 4.51
N GLY A 342 1.96 -14.51 4.48
CA GLY A 342 1.78 -13.69 3.28
C GLY A 342 2.60 -14.21 2.11
N PHE A 343 2.08 -14.06 0.89
CA PHE A 343 2.79 -14.49 -0.31
C PHE A 343 4.15 -13.78 -0.37
N PHE A 344 4.15 -12.46 -0.14
CA PHE A 344 5.34 -11.61 -0.20
C PHE A 344 6.27 -11.74 1.01
N LEU A 345 5.75 -12.17 2.17
CA LEU A 345 6.56 -12.52 3.34
C LEU A 345 7.19 -13.93 3.27
N THR A 346 7.03 -14.68 2.18
CA THR A 346 7.84 -15.88 1.96
C THR A 346 9.25 -15.51 1.48
N ARG A 347 10.27 -16.26 1.92
CA ARG A 347 11.65 -16.06 1.45
C ARG A 347 11.76 -16.05 -0.08
N ARG A 348 10.96 -16.87 -0.75
CA ARG A 348 10.94 -17.00 -2.22
C ARG A 348 10.39 -15.75 -2.89
N ALA A 349 9.33 -15.14 -2.37
CA ALA A 349 8.75 -13.94 -2.97
C ALA A 349 9.59 -12.68 -2.72
N ALA A 350 10.23 -12.57 -1.55
CA ALA A 350 11.18 -11.49 -1.29
C ALA A 350 12.40 -11.56 -2.23
N LEU A 351 12.94 -12.76 -2.46
CA LEU A 351 13.98 -12.99 -3.46
C LEU A 351 13.49 -12.71 -4.88
N LEU A 352 12.25 -13.12 -5.21
CA LEU A 352 11.67 -12.85 -6.53
C LEU A 352 11.56 -11.33 -6.80
N ALA A 353 11.21 -10.53 -5.80
CA ALA A 353 11.14 -9.08 -5.93
C ALA A 353 12.50 -8.47 -6.30
N GLU A 354 13.56 -8.89 -5.61
CA GLU A 354 14.93 -8.48 -5.96
C GLU A 354 15.34 -9.01 -7.33
N VAL A 355 15.09 -10.29 -7.63
CA VAL A 355 15.41 -10.88 -8.94
C VAL A 355 14.73 -10.10 -10.08
N VAL A 356 13.48 -9.66 -9.91
CA VAL A 356 12.79 -8.84 -10.91
C VAL A 356 13.44 -7.47 -11.07
N ILE A 357 13.84 -6.81 -9.97
CA ILE A 357 14.57 -5.53 -10.03
C ILE A 357 15.91 -5.74 -10.76
N TRP A 358 16.73 -6.68 -10.32
CA TRP A 358 18.10 -6.88 -10.81
C TRP A 358 18.17 -7.54 -12.18
N LEU A 359 17.52 -8.70 -12.38
CA LEU A 359 17.53 -9.39 -13.67
C LEU A 359 16.71 -8.64 -14.71
N GLY A 360 15.64 -7.95 -14.30
CA GLY A 360 14.90 -7.06 -15.19
C GLY A 360 15.82 -5.97 -15.74
N GLN A 361 16.46 -5.21 -14.85
CA GLN A 361 17.43 -4.18 -15.26
C GLN A 361 18.57 -4.76 -16.09
N ALA A 362 19.18 -5.88 -15.68
CA ALA A 362 20.28 -6.50 -16.42
C ALA A 362 19.87 -7.01 -17.81
N ALA A 363 18.71 -7.64 -17.94
CA ALA A 363 18.17 -8.11 -19.22
C ALA A 363 17.87 -6.94 -20.16
N ILE A 364 17.33 -5.84 -19.62
CA ILE A 364 17.06 -4.61 -20.36
C ILE A 364 18.36 -3.96 -20.83
N THR A 365 19.35 -3.80 -19.95
CA THR A 365 20.69 -3.32 -20.31
C THR A 365 21.30 -4.19 -21.41
N GLY A 366 21.20 -5.52 -21.29
CA GLY A 366 21.68 -6.48 -22.28
C GLY A 366 20.95 -6.37 -23.62
N ALA A 367 19.63 -6.20 -23.62
CA ALA A 367 18.83 -6.02 -24.82
C ALA A 367 19.17 -4.71 -25.55
N LEU A 368 19.31 -3.61 -24.81
CA LEU A 368 19.76 -2.31 -25.35
C LEU A 368 21.15 -2.41 -25.95
N TYR A 369 22.06 -3.10 -25.26
CA TYR A 369 23.40 -3.37 -25.77
C TYR A 369 23.37 -4.15 -27.10
N GLN A 370 22.58 -5.23 -27.18
CA GLN A 370 22.43 -6.00 -28.42
C GLN A 370 21.77 -5.18 -29.54
N ALA A 371 20.74 -4.39 -29.24
CA ALA A 371 20.10 -3.51 -30.21
C ALA A 371 21.04 -2.40 -30.73
N ALA A 372 21.96 -1.94 -29.89
CA ALA A 372 22.99 -0.99 -30.30
C ALA A 372 24.07 -1.66 -31.19
N LYS A 373 24.50 -2.88 -30.82
CA LYS A 373 25.47 -3.69 -31.58
C LYS A 373 24.95 -4.14 -32.96
N VAL A 374 23.71 -4.63 -33.02
CA VAL A 374 23.06 -5.08 -34.27
C VAL A 374 22.71 -3.89 -35.16
N GLY A 375 22.25 -2.78 -34.57
CA GLY A 375 22.01 -1.54 -35.32
C GLY A 375 23.28 -0.97 -35.99
N GLY A 376 24.44 -1.11 -35.35
CA GLY A 376 25.73 -0.73 -35.96
C GLY A 376 26.29 -1.74 -36.98
N ALA A 377 25.77 -2.96 -37.03
CA ALA A 377 26.22 -4.01 -37.95
C ALA A 377 25.32 -4.18 -39.18
N VAL A 378 24.03 -3.80 -39.10
CA VAL A 378 23.05 -3.93 -40.19
C VAL A 378 22.92 -2.63 -41.00
N VAL A 379 23.24 -1.48 -40.41
CA VAL A 379 23.16 -0.18 -41.07
C VAL A 379 24.57 0.35 -41.29
N GLY A 380 25.18 -0.06 -42.41
CA GLY A 380 26.07 0.86 -43.11
C GLY A 380 25.26 2.09 -43.46
N ASP A 381 25.75 3.25 -43.05
CA ASP A 381 25.14 4.58 -43.04
C ASP A 381 24.60 5.07 -44.41
N THR A 382 23.56 4.43 -44.95
CA THR A 382 23.11 4.68 -46.34
C THR A 382 21.60 4.79 -46.55
N SER A 383 20.74 4.63 -45.54
CA SER A 383 19.31 5.01 -45.71
C SER A 383 18.55 5.22 -44.40
N GLY A 384 18.32 6.51 -44.09
CA GLY A 384 17.23 7.19 -43.36
C GLY A 384 16.11 6.45 -42.59
N GLY A 385 16.33 5.29 -41.96
CA GLY A 385 15.28 4.54 -41.25
C GLY A 385 15.66 3.92 -39.90
N GLY A 386 16.84 4.25 -39.35
CA GLY A 386 17.28 3.73 -38.04
C GLY A 386 16.75 4.57 -36.88
N THR A 387 16.24 3.94 -35.81
CA THR A 387 15.91 4.63 -34.55
C THR A 387 17.15 5.37 -34.03
N SER A 388 17.06 6.70 -33.89
CA SER A 388 18.16 7.57 -33.45
C SER A 388 18.72 7.15 -32.09
N ALA A 389 19.99 7.46 -31.81
CA ALA A 389 20.64 7.20 -30.52
C ALA A 389 19.82 7.76 -29.33
N ALA A 390 19.27 8.97 -29.50
CA ALA A 390 18.36 9.60 -28.55
C ALA A 390 17.10 8.75 -28.26
N THR A 391 16.51 8.15 -29.30
CA THR A 391 15.33 7.27 -29.15
C THR A 391 15.66 6.03 -28.29
N LYS A 392 16.84 5.43 -28.51
CA LYS A 392 17.30 4.25 -27.73
C LYS A 392 17.52 4.61 -26.25
N GLN A 393 18.10 5.77 -25.97
CA GLN A 393 18.33 6.29 -24.62
C GLN A 393 17.01 6.60 -23.90
N THR A 394 16.03 7.21 -24.57
CA THR A 394 14.70 7.44 -24.00
C THR A 394 13.99 6.13 -23.64
N ILE A 395 14.01 5.14 -24.54
CA ILE A 395 13.42 3.81 -24.29
C ILE A 395 14.09 3.17 -23.07
N ALA A 396 15.41 3.23 -22.99
CA ALA A 396 16.17 2.73 -21.84
C ALA A 396 15.69 3.35 -20.52
N LYS A 397 15.63 4.68 -20.43
CA LYS A 397 15.18 5.40 -19.23
C LYS A 397 13.79 4.94 -18.79
N VAL A 398 12.83 4.94 -19.71
CA VAL A 398 11.44 4.57 -19.40
C VAL A 398 11.37 3.14 -18.87
N VAL A 399 12.08 2.22 -19.51
CA VAL A 399 12.07 0.80 -19.15
C VAL A 399 12.79 0.54 -17.82
N PHE A 400 13.91 1.22 -17.53
CA PHE A 400 14.58 1.14 -16.22
C PHE A 400 13.71 1.67 -15.09
N THR A 401 13.11 2.85 -15.29
CA THR A 401 12.20 3.44 -14.30
C THR A 401 10.96 2.58 -14.11
N LEU A 402 10.43 1.98 -15.17
CA LEU A 402 9.30 1.04 -15.08
C LEU A 402 9.68 -0.21 -14.26
N THR A 403 10.85 -0.78 -14.48
CA THR A 403 11.34 -1.95 -13.72
C THR A 403 11.48 -1.61 -12.23
N LEU A 404 12.05 -0.44 -11.91
CA LEU A 404 12.18 0.05 -10.54
C LEU A 404 10.83 0.30 -9.88
N THR A 405 9.89 0.91 -10.59
CA THR A 405 8.55 1.20 -10.05
C THR A 405 7.72 -0.06 -9.85
N VAL A 406 7.81 -1.05 -10.76
CA VAL A 406 7.20 -2.38 -10.58
C VAL A 406 7.80 -3.09 -9.36
N GLY A 407 9.13 -3.08 -9.22
CA GLY A 407 9.81 -3.55 -8.01
C GLY A 407 9.38 -2.80 -6.75
N GLY A 408 9.16 -1.49 -6.85
CA GLY A 408 8.62 -0.66 -5.78
C GLY A 408 7.23 -1.07 -5.33
N VAL A 409 6.32 -1.42 -6.25
CA VAL A 409 5.00 -1.96 -5.89
C VAL A 409 5.12 -3.31 -5.17
N MET A 410 6.07 -4.16 -5.57
CA MET A 410 6.35 -5.42 -4.86
C MET A 410 6.86 -5.13 -3.45
N TRP A 411 7.79 -4.19 -3.29
CA TRP A 411 8.35 -3.83 -2.00
C TRP A 411 7.32 -3.18 -1.07
N GLN A 412 6.43 -2.34 -1.59
CA GLN A 412 5.26 -1.83 -0.85
C GLN A 412 4.35 -2.96 -0.38
N SER A 413 4.18 -4.02 -1.17
CA SER A 413 3.38 -5.19 -0.79
C SER A 413 4.05 -5.95 0.37
N ILE A 414 5.39 -6.10 0.35
CA ILE A 414 6.17 -6.66 1.46
C ILE A 414 6.01 -5.80 2.73
N GLN A 415 6.21 -4.48 2.63
CA GLN A 415 6.04 -3.55 3.76
C GLN A 415 4.64 -3.69 4.37
N ARG A 416 3.60 -3.69 3.52
CA ARG A 416 2.21 -3.68 3.97
C ARG A 416 1.86 -4.98 4.69
N GLU A 417 2.25 -6.13 4.14
CA GLU A 417 2.11 -7.39 4.85
C GLU A 417 2.86 -7.32 6.20
N LEU A 418 4.12 -6.89 6.23
CA LEU A 418 4.90 -6.80 7.47
C LEU A 418 4.22 -5.92 8.53
N GLN A 419 3.69 -4.77 8.14
CA GLN A 419 2.98 -3.85 9.03
C GLN A 419 1.63 -4.41 9.52
N ILE A 420 0.92 -5.22 8.71
CA ILE A 420 -0.31 -5.90 9.13
C ILE A 420 0.00 -6.96 10.21
N PHE A 421 1.12 -7.67 10.09
CA PHE A 421 1.53 -8.70 11.07
C PHE A 421 2.16 -8.12 12.34
N GLU A 422 2.76 -6.93 12.27
CA GLU A 422 3.53 -6.33 13.37
C GLU A 422 2.75 -6.18 14.68
N PRO A 423 1.51 -5.64 14.72
CA PRO A 423 0.70 -5.57 15.95
C PRO A 423 0.56 -6.93 16.65
N TRP A 424 0.25 -7.97 15.87
CA TRP A 424 0.07 -9.33 16.37
C TRP A 424 1.36 -9.92 16.92
N GLN A 425 2.51 -9.61 16.29
CA GLN A 425 3.81 -10.01 16.81
C GLN A 425 4.17 -9.30 18.11
N GLN A 426 3.85 -8.02 18.23
CA GLN A 426 4.08 -7.26 19.44
C GLN A 426 3.26 -7.80 20.62
N LEU A 427 2.02 -8.23 20.36
CA LEU A 427 1.14 -8.84 21.35
C LEU A 427 1.61 -10.24 21.82
N ARG A 428 2.57 -10.89 21.15
CA ARG A 428 3.19 -12.14 21.66
C ARG A 428 4.05 -11.92 22.90
N ARG A 429 4.51 -10.68 23.12
CA ARG A 429 5.28 -10.33 24.31
C ARG A 429 4.28 -10.05 25.44
N PRO A 430 4.39 -10.73 26.59
CA PRO A 430 3.49 -10.48 27.71
C PRO A 430 3.63 -9.01 28.16
N ARG A 431 2.54 -8.47 28.73
CA ARG A 431 2.48 -7.14 29.37
C ARG A 431 2.45 -5.90 28.45
N ARG A 432 1.81 -5.97 27.29
CA ARG A 432 1.49 -4.75 26.52
C ARG A 432 0.18 -4.15 27.01
N GLY A 433 0.22 -2.86 27.35
CA GLY A 433 -0.97 -2.08 27.69
C GLY A 433 -1.99 -2.09 26.55
N LEU A 434 -3.27 -2.15 26.90
CA LEU A 434 -4.38 -2.42 26.00
C LEU A 434 -4.47 -1.39 24.85
N TYR A 435 -4.40 -0.10 25.16
CA TYR A 435 -4.40 0.96 24.14
C TYR A 435 -3.21 0.87 23.16
N LYS A 436 -2.00 0.74 23.69
CA LYS A 436 -0.76 0.67 22.90
C LYS A 436 -0.71 -0.59 22.03
N GLY A 437 -1.25 -1.69 22.52
CA GLY A 437 -1.29 -2.98 21.83
C GLY A 437 -2.35 -3.05 20.72
N LEU A 438 -3.52 -2.47 20.93
CA LEU A 438 -4.70 -2.68 20.07
C LEU A 438 -5.01 -1.53 19.12
N VAL A 439 -4.61 -0.30 19.47
CA VAL A 439 -4.97 0.91 18.72
C VAL A 439 -3.74 1.61 18.16
N GLU A 440 -2.69 1.79 18.97
CA GLU A 440 -1.51 2.56 18.55
C GLU A 440 -0.56 1.78 17.63
N SER A 441 -0.56 0.44 17.74
CA SER A 441 0.34 -0.47 17.01
C SER A 441 0.03 -0.58 15.51
N ASP A 442 -1.18 -0.24 15.08
CA ASP A 442 -1.58 -0.31 13.67
C ASP A 442 -1.00 0.84 12.85
N LEU A 443 0.05 0.52 12.10
CA LEU A 443 0.72 1.41 11.15
C LEU A 443 0.39 1.06 9.70
N ALA A 444 -0.15 -0.13 9.42
CA ALA A 444 -0.46 -0.59 8.05
C ALA A 444 -1.55 0.27 7.38
N SER A 445 -2.31 0.98 8.19
CA SER A 445 -3.42 1.83 7.79
C SER A 445 -3.01 3.28 7.49
N GLU A 446 -1.72 3.63 7.65
CA GLU A 446 -1.17 4.96 7.43
C GLU A 446 -0.30 5.00 6.16
N GLY A 447 -0.21 6.16 5.51
CA GLY A 447 0.71 6.36 4.37
C GLY A 447 2.17 6.39 4.83
N LEU A 448 3.11 6.27 3.87
CA LEU A 448 4.54 6.12 4.13
C LEU A 448 5.11 7.09 5.19
N VAL A 449 4.87 8.39 5.02
CA VAL A 449 5.44 9.45 5.88
C VAL A 449 4.96 9.32 7.32
N VAL A 450 3.65 9.12 7.51
CA VAL A 450 3.05 8.98 8.85
C VAL A 450 3.52 7.68 9.51
N SER A 451 3.61 6.59 8.73
CA SER A 451 4.14 5.31 9.18
C SER A 451 5.59 5.42 9.67
N PHE A 452 6.44 6.16 8.95
CA PHE A 452 7.83 6.41 9.37
C PHE A 452 7.89 7.18 10.69
N LEU A 453 7.23 8.35 10.76
CA LEU A 453 7.26 9.23 11.94
C LEU A 453 6.69 8.55 13.19
N ARG A 454 5.58 7.82 13.06
CA ARG A 454 4.99 7.08 14.19
C ARG A 454 5.77 5.82 14.53
N GLY A 455 6.38 5.17 13.54
CA GLY A 455 7.23 3.99 13.72
C GLY A 455 8.39 4.26 14.68
N LEU A 456 8.98 5.46 14.64
CA LEU A 456 10.12 5.85 15.49
C LEU A 456 9.87 5.64 16.98
N LYS A 457 8.60 5.71 17.41
CA LYS A 457 8.19 5.52 18.81
C LYS A 457 7.63 4.12 19.11
N SER A 458 7.32 3.30 18.09
CA SER A 458 6.56 2.06 18.27
C SER A 458 7.35 0.78 17.97
N SER A 459 8.08 0.72 16.85
CA SER A 459 8.79 -0.47 16.38
C SER A 459 9.87 -0.15 15.35
N VAL A 460 11.08 -0.63 15.62
CA VAL A 460 12.21 -0.61 14.69
C VAL A 460 11.86 -1.27 13.35
N VAL A 461 11.08 -2.36 13.38
CA VAL A 461 10.70 -3.08 12.16
C VAL A 461 9.76 -2.27 11.28
N ALA A 462 8.84 -1.50 11.88
CA ALA A 462 7.95 -0.63 11.12
C ALA A 462 8.68 0.58 10.52
N VAL A 463 9.63 1.17 11.27
CA VAL A 463 10.54 2.22 10.75
C VAL A 463 11.34 1.70 9.58
N TRP A 464 11.98 0.54 9.77
CA TRP A 464 12.78 -0.09 8.74
C TRP A 464 11.95 -0.38 7.49
N ALA A 465 10.72 -0.91 7.64
CA ALA A 465 9.85 -1.18 6.50
C ALA A 465 9.53 0.08 5.68
N ALA A 466 9.17 1.18 6.37
CA ALA A 466 8.93 2.48 5.75
C ALA A 466 10.21 3.06 5.12
N PHE A 467 11.35 2.95 5.80
CA PHE A 467 12.64 3.36 5.26
C PHE A 467 12.95 2.62 3.94
N SER A 468 12.66 1.33 3.87
CA SER A 468 12.95 0.56 2.67
C SER A 468 12.08 0.96 1.47
N VAL A 469 10.78 1.26 1.63
CA VAL A 469 9.98 1.84 0.53
C VAL A 469 10.50 3.22 0.15
N PHE A 470 10.90 4.04 1.13
CA PHE A 470 11.55 5.31 0.86
C PHE A 470 12.84 5.15 0.02
N THR A 471 13.67 4.15 0.31
CA THR A 471 14.85 3.84 -0.51
C THR A 471 14.47 3.48 -1.95
N VAL A 472 13.38 2.74 -2.18
CA VAL A 472 12.94 2.42 -3.55
C VAL A 472 12.43 3.66 -4.29
N TYR A 473 11.77 4.59 -3.61
CA TYR A 473 11.41 5.88 -4.21
C TYR A 473 12.65 6.72 -4.56
N LEU A 474 13.67 6.74 -3.69
CA LEU A 474 14.96 7.35 -4.04
C LEU A 474 15.60 6.64 -5.24
N ALA A 475 15.60 5.31 -5.27
CA ALA A 475 16.13 4.57 -6.41
C ALA A 475 15.41 4.92 -7.71
N THR A 476 14.08 5.05 -7.67
CA THR A 476 13.27 5.44 -8.83
C THR A 476 13.67 6.80 -9.39
N ILE A 477 13.99 7.77 -8.52
CA ILE A 477 14.41 9.12 -8.91
C ILE A 477 15.86 9.12 -9.42
N PHE A 478 16.76 8.46 -8.69
CA PHE A 478 18.20 8.63 -8.89
C PHE A 478 18.82 7.64 -9.86
N VAL A 479 18.37 6.37 -9.88
CA VAL A 479 19.03 5.30 -10.64
C VAL A 479 18.93 5.46 -12.16
N PRO A 480 17.76 5.76 -12.76
CA PRO A 480 17.67 5.84 -14.21
C PRO A 480 18.60 6.91 -14.83
N PRO A 481 18.66 8.15 -14.29
CA PRO A 481 19.67 9.14 -14.67
C PRO A 481 21.12 8.65 -14.57
N LEU A 482 21.43 7.88 -13.53
CA LEU A 482 22.79 7.37 -13.30
C LEU A 482 23.16 6.27 -14.30
N LEU A 483 22.21 5.43 -14.70
CA LEU A 483 22.42 4.41 -15.73
C LEU A 483 22.61 5.04 -17.11
N GLU A 484 21.86 6.10 -17.42
CA GLU A 484 22.09 6.91 -18.60
C GLU A 484 23.49 7.54 -18.58
N LEU A 485 23.90 8.12 -17.45
CA LEU A 485 25.22 8.69 -17.29
C LEU A 485 26.32 7.64 -17.52
N ALA A 486 26.16 6.44 -16.94
CA ALA A 486 27.08 5.34 -17.15
C ALA A 486 27.13 4.87 -18.62
N TYR A 487 25.98 4.89 -19.31
CA TYR A 487 25.87 4.56 -20.73
C TYR A 487 26.54 5.62 -21.62
N ALA A 488 26.33 6.90 -21.30
CA ALA A 488 26.89 8.05 -22.03
C ALA A 488 28.40 8.23 -21.80
N ALA A 489 28.91 7.94 -20.60
CA ALA A 489 30.31 8.11 -20.24
C ALA A 489 31.25 6.98 -20.72
N GLY A 490 30.73 5.94 -21.39
CA GLY A 490 31.56 4.89 -21.98
C GLY A 490 32.33 4.01 -20.97
N PHE A 491 31.93 3.99 -19.69
CA PHE A 491 32.54 3.13 -18.65
C PHE A 491 32.45 1.62 -18.96
N ILE A 492 31.58 1.24 -19.89
CA ILE A 492 31.54 -0.09 -20.49
C ILE A 492 32.34 -0.02 -21.79
N SER A 493 33.47 -0.73 -21.85
CA SER A 493 34.38 -0.76 -23.01
C SER A 493 33.73 -1.25 -24.31
N THR A 494 32.51 -1.77 -24.25
CA THR A 494 31.68 -2.19 -25.37
C THR A 494 30.60 -1.17 -25.75
N SER A 495 30.58 0.03 -25.15
CA SER A 495 29.66 1.10 -25.53
C SER A 495 29.83 1.48 -27.01
N PRO A 496 28.75 1.66 -27.79
CA PRO A 496 28.81 2.13 -29.17
C PRO A 496 29.28 3.59 -29.30
N PHE A 497 29.46 4.30 -28.18
CA PHE A 497 29.84 5.71 -28.11
C PHE A 497 31.21 5.84 -27.44
N PRO A 498 32.32 5.79 -28.21
CA PRO A 498 33.68 5.69 -27.67
C PRO A 498 34.32 7.05 -27.37
N ASN A 499 33.54 8.09 -27.04
CA ASN A 499 34.08 9.44 -26.90
C ASN A 499 34.34 9.82 -25.43
N LYS A 500 35.59 10.24 -25.18
CA LYS A 500 36.23 10.56 -23.91
C LYS A 500 35.47 11.59 -23.06
N THR A 501 35.18 11.27 -21.81
CA THR A 501 34.96 12.17 -20.65
C THR A 501 34.63 13.65 -20.96
N PHE A 502 33.34 14.03 -20.93
CA PHE A 502 32.88 15.42 -21.15
C PHE A 502 32.11 15.98 -19.94
N GLY A 503 32.26 17.28 -19.65
CA GLY A 503 31.50 18.01 -18.62
C GLY A 503 31.48 17.38 -17.22
N ILE A 504 30.34 17.47 -16.53
CA ILE A 504 30.03 16.79 -15.25
C ILE A 504 30.37 15.28 -15.28
N MET A 505 30.43 14.68 -16.47
CA MET A 505 30.74 13.26 -16.68
C MET A 505 32.25 12.97 -16.66
N SER A 506 33.11 13.99 -16.59
CA SER A 506 34.55 13.86 -16.43
C SER A 506 34.98 13.88 -14.96
N GLY A 507 35.92 12.99 -14.59
CA GLY A 507 36.55 13.01 -13.26
C GLY A 507 35.69 12.50 -12.10
N TYR A 508 35.82 13.13 -10.93
CA TYR A 508 35.29 12.65 -9.64
C TYR A 508 33.77 12.81 -9.48
N SER A 509 33.13 13.75 -10.17
CA SER A 509 31.69 14.00 -10.09
C SER A 509 30.86 12.84 -10.65
N ALA A 510 31.25 12.32 -11.81
CA ALA A 510 30.63 11.15 -12.44
C ALA A 510 30.79 9.89 -11.59
N LEU A 511 31.99 9.69 -11.04
CA LEU A 511 32.28 8.58 -10.13
C LEU A 511 31.41 8.68 -8.85
N GLY A 512 31.30 9.87 -8.26
CA GLY A 512 30.45 10.09 -7.07
C GLY A 512 28.98 9.77 -7.32
N LEU A 513 28.47 10.17 -8.48
CA LEU A 513 27.10 9.85 -8.94
C LEU A 513 26.91 8.33 -9.13
N ALA A 514 27.84 7.65 -9.80
CA ALA A 514 27.78 6.20 -9.98
C ALA A 514 27.84 5.44 -8.65
N VAL A 515 28.74 5.85 -7.74
CA VAL A 515 28.86 5.29 -6.39
C VAL A 515 27.57 5.48 -5.59
N ALA A 516 26.92 6.64 -5.71
CA ALA A 516 25.62 6.88 -5.06
C ALA A 516 24.53 5.92 -5.57
N GLY A 517 24.48 5.67 -6.89
CA GLY A 517 23.56 4.71 -7.49
C GLY A 517 23.75 3.28 -6.99
N VAL A 518 25.00 2.82 -6.94
CA VAL A 518 25.35 1.50 -6.36
C VAL A 518 25.02 1.46 -4.88
N GLY A 519 25.29 2.54 -4.14
CA GLY A 519 24.97 2.67 -2.73
C GLY A 519 23.48 2.51 -2.45
N ILE A 520 22.61 3.14 -3.24
CA ILE A 520 21.14 3.01 -3.10
C ILE A 520 20.70 1.56 -3.30
N HIS A 521 21.22 0.87 -4.31
CA HIS A 521 20.87 -0.55 -4.53
C HIS A 521 21.43 -1.46 -3.44
N LEU A 522 22.63 -1.19 -2.93
CA LEU A 522 23.19 -1.92 -1.80
C LEU A 522 22.29 -1.77 -0.57
N VAL A 523 21.74 -0.58 -0.32
CA VAL A 523 20.77 -0.36 0.76
C VAL A 523 19.49 -1.17 0.54
N ILE A 524 18.95 -1.23 -0.69
CA ILE A 524 17.80 -2.08 -1.04
C ILE A 524 18.11 -3.57 -0.77
N PHE A 525 19.28 -4.03 -1.20
CA PHE A 525 19.72 -5.41 -0.96
C PHE A 525 19.87 -5.72 0.54
N CYS A 526 20.49 -4.81 1.31
CA CYS A 526 20.61 -4.92 2.77
C CYS A 526 19.23 -4.96 3.45
N ASN A 527 18.27 -4.18 2.96
CA ASN A 527 16.88 -4.20 3.40
C ASN A 527 16.28 -5.60 3.18
N MET A 528 16.42 -6.19 1.99
CA MET A 528 15.98 -7.57 1.75
C MET A 528 16.61 -8.57 2.73
N LEU A 529 17.93 -8.52 2.91
CA LEU A 529 18.64 -9.41 3.85
C LEU A 529 18.09 -9.28 5.28
N PHE A 530 17.79 -8.06 5.72
CA PHE A 530 17.18 -7.83 7.03
C PHE A 530 15.81 -8.50 7.16
N VAL A 531 14.92 -8.44 6.16
CA VAL A 531 13.64 -9.19 6.18
C VAL A 531 13.88 -10.68 6.32
N MET A 532 14.81 -11.21 5.54
CA MET A 532 15.08 -12.65 5.50
C MET A 532 15.68 -13.17 6.81
N LEU A 533 16.55 -12.38 7.45
CA LEU A 533 17.28 -12.73 8.68
C LEU A 533 16.52 -12.39 9.97
N SER A 534 15.64 -11.39 9.96
CA SER A 534 14.86 -10.95 11.14
C SER A 534 13.84 -11.99 11.66
N GLY A 535 13.68 -13.12 10.96
CA GLY A 535 12.74 -14.18 11.34
C GLY A 535 11.27 -13.83 11.08
N ARG A 536 10.99 -12.67 10.47
CA ARG A 536 9.64 -12.20 10.13
C ARG A 536 8.98 -12.96 8.98
N THR A 537 9.77 -13.76 8.26
CA THR A 537 9.32 -14.69 7.22
C THR A 537 8.78 -16.02 7.77
N LYS A 538 8.84 -16.25 9.09
CA LYS A 538 8.33 -17.48 9.72
C LYS A 538 6.86 -17.31 10.14
N PRO A 539 5.94 -18.22 9.73
CA PRO A 539 4.55 -18.18 10.19
C PRO A 539 4.47 -18.36 11.71
N PHE A 540 3.59 -17.60 12.35
CA PHE A 540 3.28 -17.77 13.78
C PHE A 540 1.79 -17.72 14.09
N LEU A 541 1.00 -17.08 13.22
CA LEU A 541 -0.45 -17.12 13.25
C LEU A 541 -0.96 -18.40 12.58
N PRO A 542 -2.14 -18.92 12.95
CA PRO A 542 -2.79 -19.98 12.18
C PRO A 542 -3.19 -19.54 10.77
N ARG A 543 -3.49 -18.25 10.56
CA ARG A 543 -3.97 -17.64 9.32
C ARG A 543 -3.48 -16.19 9.21
N ARG A 544 -3.58 -15.60 8.02
CA ARG A 544 -3.32 -14.18 7.79
C ARG A 544 -4.41 -13.29 8.41
N PRO A 545 -4.06 -12.21 9.14
CA PRO A 545 -5.02 -11.25 9.68
C PRO A 545 -5.37 -10.15 8.66
N THR A 546 -5.35 -10.49 7.36
CA THR A 546 -5.58 -9.54 6.25
C THR A 546 -7.07 -9.30 5.96
N THR A 547 -7.96 -10.13 6.52
CA THR A 547 -9.42 -10.05 6.36
C THR A 547 -10.10 -9.82 7.72
N LEU A 548 -11.29 -9.21 7.73
CA LEU A 548 -12.06 -9.01 8.96
C LEU A 548 -12.43 -10.37 9.60
N ALA A 549 -12.81 -11.36 8.80
CA ALA A 549 -13.14 -12.70 9.28
C ALA A 549 -11.98 -13.33 10.08
N SER A 550 -10.75 -13.22 9.59
CA SER A 550 -9.58 -13.73 10.29
C SER A 550 -9.35 -13.02 11.62
N GLN A 551 -9.50 -11.69 11.65
CA GLN A 551 -9.33 -10.90 12.88
C GLN A 551 -10.44 -11.20 13.90
N LEU A 552 -11.70 -11.28 13.46
CA LEU A 552 -12.84 -11.64 14.30
C LEU A 552 -12.68 -13.03 14.92
N LEU A 553 -12.17 -13.99 14.18
CA LEU A 553 -11.94 -15.35 14.69
C LEU A 553 -10.79 -15.42 15.72
N TYR A 554 -9.89 -14.43 15.75
CA TYR A 554 -8.91 -14.26 16.84
C TYR A 554 -9.45 -13.48 18.04
N LEU A 555 -10.61 -12.84 17.90
CA LEU A 555 -11.25 -12.03 18.93
C LEU A 555 -12.49 -12.69 19.53
N CYS A 556 -13.07 -13.70 18.88
CA CYS A 556 -14.36 -14.24 19.26
C CYS A 556 -14.35 -14.96 20.62
N HIS A 557 -13.20 -15.37 21.14
CA HIS A 557 -13.07 -16.01 22.46
C HIS A 557 -12.51 -15.05 23.54
N SER A 558 -12.41 -13.76 23.22
CA SER A 558 -11.73 -12.74 24.02
C SER A 558 -12.68 -12.02 24.98
N ASP A 559 -13.38 -12.77 25.83
CA ASP A 559 -14.51 -12.27 26.63
C ASP A 559 -14.13 -11.05 27.51
N ARG A 560 -12.93 -11.02 28.10
CA ARG A 560 -12.52 -9.91 28.99
C ARG A 560 -12.08 -8.69 28.19
N LEU A 561 -11.28 -8.92 27.15
CA LEU A 561 -10.90 -7.87 26.22
C LEU A 561 -12.14 -7.18 25.60
N LEU A 562 -13.15 -7.96 25.20
CA LEU A 562 -14.39 -7.42 24.66
C LEU A 562 -15.19 -6.67 25.73
N ALA A 563 -15.15 -7.11 26.99
CA ALA A 563 -15.75 -6.39 28.11
C ALA A 563 -15.18 -4.97 28.28
N ASP A 564 -13.85 -4.81 28.18
CA ASP A 564 -13.17 -3.51 28.25
C ASP A 564 -13.53 -2.56 27.09
N LEU A 565 -14.08 -3.10 25.99
CA LEU A 565 -14.46 -2.36 24.79
C LEU A 565 -15.98 -2.18 24.64
N ARG A 566 -16.80 -2.57 25.62
CA ARG A 566 -18.26 -2.35 25.57
C ARG A 566 -18.61 -0.87 25.53
N GLY A 567 -19.58 -0.50 24.70
CA GLY A 567 -20.02 0.88 24.54
C GLY A 567 -19.01 1.81 23.86
N THR A 568 -17.88 1.30 23.37
CA THR A 568 -16.83 2.09 22.71
C THR A 568 -16.99 2.22 21.19
N SER A 569 -17.98 1.55 20.58
CA SER A 569 -18.19 1.54 19.13
C SER A 569 -18.63 2.90 18.58
N THR A 570 -19.35 3.69 19.38
CA THR A 570 -19.82 5.04 19.01
C THR A 570 -18.95 6.16 19.58
N MET A 571 -17.95 5.83 20.40
CA MET A 571 -17.09 6.82 21.08
C MET A 571 -16.04 7.41 20.14
N SER A 572 -15.54 8.60 20.49
CA SER A 572 -14.41 9.21 19.77
C SER A 572 -13.09 8.49 20.05
N ARG A 573 -12.08 8.66 19.19
CA ARG A 573 -10.76 8.02 19.39
C ARG A 573 -10.09 8.41 20.72
N ARG A 574 -10.29 9.66 21.16
CA ARG A 574 -9.75 10.19 22.42
C ARG A 574 -10.44 9.55 23.63
N GLU A 575 -11.76 9.41 23.56
CA GLU A 575 -12.52 8.72 24.60
C GLU A 575 -12.09 7.27 24.75
N VAL A 576 -12.02 6.51 23.64
CA VAL A 576 -11.55 5.12 23.67
C VAL A 576 -10.13 5.02 24.23
N ALA A 577 -9.23 5.92 23.81
CA ALA A 577 -7.88 5.98 24.38
C ALA A 577 -7.91 6.19 25.90
N SER A 578 -8.72 7.13 26.38
CA SER A 578 -8.85 7.43 27.80
C SER A 578 -9.46 6.28 28.62
N THR A 579 -10.41 5.53 28.04
CA THR A 579 -11.06 4.38 28.69
C THR A 579 -10.08 3.22 28.81
N LEU A 580 -9.40 2.87 27.72
CA LEU A 580 -8.45 1.76 27.70
C LEU A 580 -7.17 2.08 28.50
N ALA A 581 -6.77 3.35 28.58
CA ALA A 581 -5.66 3.78 29.42
C ALA A 581 -6.00 3.70 30.92
N ARG A 582 -7.24 4.01 31.31
CA ARG A 582 -7.71 3.92 32.69
C ARG A 582 -7.83 2.48 33.21
N ALA A 583 -8.08 1.52 32.32
CA ALA A 583 -8.23 0.12 32.70
C ALA A 583 -6.91 -0.52 33.22
N ASP A 584 -5.74 0.06 32.88
CA ASP A 584 -4.38 -0.43 33.18
C ASP A 584 -4.18 -1.96 32.93
N ARG A 585 -4.94 -2.52 31.99
CA ARG A 585 -4.88 -3.94 31.65
C ARG A 585 -3.85 -4.22 30.57
N THR A 586 -3.32 -5.43 30.61
CA THR A 586 -2.40 -5.92 29.60
C THR A 586 -2.98 -7.08 28.81
N CYS A 587 -2.77 -7.07 27.51
CA CYS A 587 -3.23 -8.10 26.59
C CYS A 587 -2.06 -8.87 26.00
N GLN A 588 -2.33 -10.12 25.64
CA GLN A 588 -1.39 -11.01 24.96
C GLN A 588 -2.09 -11.72 23.82
N PHE A 589 -1.35 -12.01 22.75
CA PHE A 589 -1.79 -12.92 21.68
C PHE A 589 -1.12 -14.28 21.84
N GLY A 590 -1.91 -15.35 21.77
CA GLY A 590 -1.41 -16.72 21.87
C GLY A 590 -2.49 -17.74 22.23
N TRP A 591 -2.05 -18.93 22.64
CA TRP A 591 -2.95 -20.00 23.07
C TRP A 591 -3.38 -19.82 24.52
N PHE A 592 -4.69 -19.83 24.76
CA PHE A 592 -5.28 -19.76 26.10
C PHE A 592 -6.49 -20.69 26.23
N SER A 593 -6.83 -21.03 27.47
CA SER A 593 -8.02 -21.83 27.78
C SER A 593 -9.24 -20.91 27.89
N TRP A 594 -10.25 -21.17 27.06
CA TRP A 594 -11.57 -20.55 27.12
C TRP A 594 -12.60 -21.62 27.46
N ARG A 595 -13.25 -21.50 28.63
CA ARG A 595 -14.25 -22.46 29.14
C ARG A 595 -13.82 -23.94 29.04
N GLY A 596 -12.55 -24.22 29.32
CA GLY A 596 -11.96 -25.57 29.26
C GLY A 596 -11.49 -26.02 27.86
N THR A 597 -11.71 -25.22 26.82
CA THR A 597 -11.25 -25.50 25.45
C THR A 597 -10.05 -24.62 25.08
N TRP A 598 -9.04 -25.23 24.45
CA TRP A 598 -7.87 -24.48 23.97
C TRP A 598 -8.18 -23.72 22.68
N CYS A 599 -8.00 -22.41 22.71
CA CYS A 599 -8.18 -21.52 21.57
C CYS A 599 -6.95 -20.61 21.40
N ILE A 600 -6.86 -19.95 20.26
CA ILE A 600 -5.83 -18.96 19.96
C ILE A 600 -6.48 -17.61 19.67
N GLY A 601 -6.01 -16.56 20.34
CA GLY A 601 -6.60 -15.24 20.21
C GLY A 601 -5.86 -14.19 21.03
N VAL A 602 -6.46 -13.01 21.13
CA VAL A 602 -5.97 -11.92 21.96
C VAL A 602 -6.80 -11.88 23.25
N GLU A 603 -6.19 -11.97 24.43
CA GLU A 603 -6.94 -11.91 25.68
C GLU A 603 -6.11 -11.20 26.77
N GLU A 604 -6.78 -10.75 27.82
CA GLU A 604 -6.16 -10.20 29.02
C GLU A 604 -5.24 -11.23 29.72
N VAL A 605 -4.05 -10.79 30.14
CA VAL A 605 -3.06 -11.68 30.80
C VAL A 605 -3.52 -12.11 32.19
N ALA A 606 -4.21 -11.23 32.94
CA ALA A 606 -4.45 -11.39 34.38
C ALA A 606 -5.48 -12.47 34.74
N GLY A 607 -6.12 -13.15 33.79
CA GLY A 607 -6.83 -14.38 34.15
C GLY A 607 -7.23 -15.31 33.03
N GLY A 608 -6.41 -15.38 31.98
CA GLY A 608 -6.36 -16.57 31.12
C GLY A 608 -5.36 -17.59 31.66
N GLN A 609 -5.68 -18.88 31.56
CA GLN A 609 -4.64 -19.92 31.60
C GLN A 609 -3.97 -19.98 30.23
N TRP A 610 -2.74 -19.46 30.15
CA TRP A 610 -1.96 -19.38 28.91
C TRP A 610 -1.04 -20.60 28.76
N LEU A 611 -0.91 -21.14 27.54
CA LEU A 611 0.10 -22.17 27.30
C LEU A 611 1.52 -21.59 27.44
N PRO A 612 2.45 -22.33 28.09
CA PRO A 612 3.86 -21.96 28.09
C PRO A 612 4.39 -21.87 26.66
N ARG A 613 5.29 -20.91 26.40
CA ARG A 613 5.86 -20.66 25.06
C ARG A 613 6.34 -21.91 24.30
N PRO A 614 7.01 -22.91 24.91
CA PRO A 614 7.44 -24.12 24.19
C PRO A 614 6.26 -24.94 23.64
N TYR A 615 5.19 -25.08 24.41
CA TYR A 615 3.96 -25.78 24.01
C TYR A 615 3.14 -24.98 23.02
N ALA A 616 3.06 -23.66 23.23
CA ALA A 616 2.47 -22.75 22.25
C ALA A 616 3.22 -22.81 20.92
N LEU A 617 4.55 -22.91 20.91
CA LEU A 617 5.35 -23.08 19.69
C LEU A 617 5.11 -24.43 19.01
N LYS A 618 4.93 -25.54 19.74
CA LYS A 618 4.53 -26.84 19.15
C LYS A 618 3.11 -26.82 18.58
N LYS A 619 2.22 -26.00 19.16
CA LYS A 619 0.87 -25.74 18.67
C LYS A 619 0.82 -24.56 17.68
N CYS A 620 1.94 -23.89 17.41
CA CYS A 620 2.09 -22.82 16.40
C CYS A 620 2.90 -23.29 15.16
N ARG A 621 3.82 -24.26 15.33
CA ARG A 621 4.41 -25.07 14.26
C ARG A 621 3.41 -26.15 13.87
#